data_AF-A0A4R3LCA2-F1
#
_entry.id   AF-A0A4R3LCA2-F1
#
_cell.length_a   1.000
_cell.length_b   1.000
_cell.length_c   1.000
_cell.angle_alpha   90.00
_cell.angle_beta   90.00
_cell.angle_gamma   90.00
#
_symmetry.space_group_name_H-M   'P 1'
#
loop_
_entity.id
_entity.type
_entity.pdbx_description
1 polymer ?
#
loop_
_entity_poly.entity_id
_entity_poly.type
_entity_poly.pdbx_seq_one_letter_code
_entity_poly.pdbx_strand_id
1 'polypeptide(L)'
;MDRFNDFGFLDPGTYPMTFTELCDSILVKGEPYSLLPWDERWRRRLVEHLKILVNQLWAVGCTEVFIDGSFCSDKYQPNDIDGYFIADAKDVFDGTLVQKLNELDPYHCWGWNRQRIDEWGNYELEMWHRYRIELYPHCQGTYSGVCNTQGKNMKFDEFFRYDRDTEIQKGIVQLKKG
;
A
#
# COMPACT_ATOMS: atom_id res chain seq x y z
N MET A 1 11.66 14.41 3.22
CA MET A 1 12.08 13.03 3.54
C MET A 1 13.11 12.70 2.50
N ASP A 2 14.38 12.68 2.93
CA ASP A 2 15.49 12.93 2.00
C ASP A 2 16.47 11.75 1.94
N ARG A 3 16.28 10.74 2.80
CA ARG A 3 17.01 9.47 2.83
C ARG A 3 16.22 8.36 3.52
N PHE A 4 16.56 7.12 3.20
CA PHE A 4 16.29 5.91 3.96
C PHE A 4 17.26 5.79 5.15
N ASN A 5 16.88 4.99 6.13
CA ASN A 5 17.72 4.61 7.25
C ASN A 5 18.73 3.51 6.85
N ASP A 6 19.59 3.11 7.79
CA ASP A 6 20.65 2.12 7.53
C ASP A 6 20.11 0.71 7.19
N PHE A 7 18.80 0.50 7.30
CA PHE A 7 18.10 -0.74 6.95
C PHE A 7 17.33 -0.65 5.62
N GLY A 8 17.45 0.47 4.90
CA GLY A 8 16.76 0.67 3.63
C GLY A 8 15.28 1.02 3.77
N PHE A 9 14.83 1.46 4.95
CA PHE A 9 13.44 1.83 5.21
C PHE A 9 13.30 3.32 5.53
N LEU A 10 12.06 3.80 5.53
CA LEU A 10 11.74 5.10 6.14
C LEU A 10 11.89 5.00 7.65
N ASP A 11 12.41 6.06 8.28
CA ASP A 11 12.41 6.14 9.73
C ASP A 11 10.99 5.97 10.31
N PRO A 12 10.85 5.40 11.52
CA PRO A 12 9.54 5.23 12.14
C PRO A 12 8.76 6.55 12.22
N GLY A 13 7.57 6.56 11.63
CA GLY A 13 6.75 7.77 11.54
C GLY A 13 5.60 7.63 10.56
N THR A 14 4.68 8.59 10.58
CA THR A 14 3.66 8.73 9.54
C THR A 14 4.02 9.95 8.71
N TYR A 15 4.09 9.78 7.40
CA TYR A 15 4.47 10.83 6.46
C TYR A 15 3.27 11.20 5.60
N PRO A 16 2.54 12.28 5.93
CA PRO A 16 1.47 12.80 5.09
C PRO A 16 2.03 13.28 3.75
N MET A 17 1.47 12.83 2.64
CA MET A 17 1.86 13.26 1.30
C MET A 17 0.66 13.31 0.35
N THR A 18 0.60 14.35 -0.47
CA THR A 18 -0.17 14.35 -1.72
C THR A 18 0.50 13.49 -2.78
N PHE A 19 -0.21 13.18 -3.87
CA PHE A 19 0.41 12.46 -5.00
C PHE A 19 1.57 13.23 -5.65
N THR A 20 1.50 14.56 -5.69
CA THR A 20 2.58 15.41 -6.19
C THR A 20 3.82 15.27 -5.30
N GLU A 21 3.66 15.41 -3.99
CA GLU A 21 4.76 15.25 -3.03
C GLU A 21 5.34 13.83 -3.05
N LEU A 22 4.49 12.80 -3.18
CA LEU A 22 4.95 11.42 -3.30
C LEU A 22 5.82 11.22 -4.55
N CYS A 23 5.37 11.74 -5.70
CA CYS A 23 6.11 11.74 -6.97
C CYS A 23 7.43 12.51 -6.92
N ASP A 24 7.54 13.49 -6.02
CA ASP A 24 8.73 14.31 -5.83
C ASP A 24 9.65 13.80 -4.71
N SER A 25 9.21 12.80 -3.94
CA SER A 25 9.96 12.21 -2.84
C SER A 25 11.02 11.20 -3.29
N ILE A 26 11.88 10.80 -2.36
CA ILE A 26 12.86 9.72 -2.57
C ILE A 26 12.21 8.37 -2.93
N LEU A 27 10.93 8.15 -2.60
CA LEU A 27 10.22 6.91 -2.95
C LEU A 27 9.99 6.76 -4.46
N VAL A 28 10.07 7.85 -5.21
CA VAL A 28 9.97 7.84 -6.68
C VAL A 28 11.28 8.28 -7.32
N LYS A 29 11.93 9.34 -6.83
CA LYS A 29 13.15 9.87 -7.43
C LYS A 29 14.45 9.21 -6.96
N GLY A 30 14.39 8.44 -5.87
CA GLY A 30 15.58 7.90 -5.22
C GLY A 30 16.27 8.96 -4.36
N GLU A 31 17.25 8.53 -3.58
CA GLU A 31 18.06 9.45 -2.77
C GLU A 31 18.97 10.31 -3.66
N PRO A 32 19.10 11.60 -3.35
CA PRO A 32 20.10 12.44 -4.00
C PRO A 32 21.50 11.83 -3.85
N TYR A 33 22.26 11.79 -4.95
CA TYR A 33 23.66 11.33 -4.98
C TYR A 33 23.88 9.85 -4.65
N SER A 34 22.83 9.02 -4.59
CA SER A 34 23.00 7.58 -4.47
C SER A 34 23.64 7.00 -5.73
N LEU A 35 24.58 6.07 -5.54
CA LEU A 35 25.19 5.29 -6.61
C LEU A 35 24.41 4.01 -6.91
N LEU A 36 23.39 3.70 -6.10
CA LEU A 36 22.55 2.54 -6.31
C LEU A 36 21.62 2.78 -7.50
N PRO A 37 21.35 1.74 -8.31
CA PRO A 37 20.37 1.86 -9.38
C PRO A 37 19.00 2.17 -8.78
N TRP A 38 18.20 2.96 -9.51
CA TRP A 38 16.85 3.33 -9.09
C TRP A 38 15.89 3.41 -10.29
N ASP A 39 14.81 2.62 -10.29
CA ASP A 39 13.83 2.66 -11.38
C ASP A 39 12.73 3.69 -11.10
N GLU A 40 13.07 4.97 -11.29
CA GLU A 40 12.12 6.08 -11.13
C GLU A 40 10.88 5.89 -12.03
N ARG A 41 11.08 5.45 -13.26
CA ARG A 41 10.00 5.32 -14.24
C ARG A 41 8.98 4.28 -13.79
N TRP A 42 9.45 3.14 -13.30
CA TRP A 42 8.59 2.09 -12.77
C TRP A 42 7.87 2.54 -11.50
N ARG A 43 8.59 3.14 -10.54
CA ARG A 43 7.99 3.65 -9.30
C ARG A 43 6.93 4.72 -9.57
N ARG A 44 7.17 5.62 -10.53
CA ARG A 44 6.17 6.60 -10.98
C ARG A 44 4.91 5.94 -11.54
N ARG A 45 5.06 4.89 -12.35
CA ARG A 45 3.93 4.11 -12.88
C ARG A 45 3.12 3.45 -11.76
N LEU A 46 3.76 2.90 -10.74
CA LEU A 46 3.06 2.36 -9.56
C LEU A 46 2.24 3.45 -8.86
N VAL A 47 2.80 4.66 -8.69
CA VAL A 47 2.07 5.80 -8.11
C VAL A 47 0.88 6.24 -8.98
N GLU A 48 1.02 6.21 -10.31
CA GLU A 48 -0.09 6.50 -11.23
C GLU A 48 -1.23 5.48 -11.10
N HIS A 49 -0.91 4.20 -10.97
CA HIS A 49 -1.90 3.14 -10.73
C HIS A 49 -2.55 3.27 -9.35
N LEU A 50 -1.75 3.51 -8.31
CA LEU A 50 -2.24 3.77 -6.95
C LEU A 50 -3.24 4.93 -6.93
N LYS A 51 -2.95 6.01 -7.67
CA LYS A 51 -3.83 7.18 -7.77
C LYS A 51 -5.22 6.83 -8.29
N ILE A 52 -5.35 5.86 -9.19
CA ILE A 52 -6.66 5.39 -9.68
C ILE A 52 -7.45 4.79 -8.51
N LEU A 53 -6.88 3.82 -7.80
CA LEU A 53 -7.57 3.12 -6.72
C LEU A 53 -7.88 4.04 -5.53
N VAL A 54 -6.96 4.93 -5.17
CA VAL A 54 -7.15 5.88 -4.08
C VAL A 54 -8.24 6.91 -4.40
N ASN A 55 -8.33 7.36 -5.65
CA ASN A 55 -9.43 8.23 -6.06
C ASN A 55 -10.79 7.52 -5.98
N GLN A 56 -10.85 6.22 -6.27
CA GLN A 56 -12.06 5.42 -6.08
C GLN A 56 -12.44 5.31 -4.60
N LEU A 57 -11.47 5.02 -3.71
CA LEU A 57 -11.66 5.04 -2.25
C LEU A 57 -12.21 6.39 -1.76
N TRP A 58 -11.58 7.47 -2.20
CA TRP A 58 -11.99 8.83 -1.87
C TRP A 58 -13.38 9.20 -2.38
N ALA A 59 -13.80 8.67 -3.52
CA ALA A 59 -15.12 8.89 -4.09
C ALA A 59 -16.23 8.17 -3.29
N VAL A 60 -15.92 7.04 -2.65
CA VAL A 60 -16.87 6.28 -1.82
C VAL A 60 -16.82 6.64 -0.33
N GLY A 61 -15.97 7.60 0.06
CA GLY A 61 -15.88 8.14 1.42
C GLY A 61 -14.74 7.59 2.29
N CYS A 62 -13.94 6.65 1.80
CA CYS A 62 -12.75 6.15 2.48
C CYS A 62 -11.59 7.14 2.29
N THR A 63 -11.44 8.09 3.22
CA THR A 63 -10.52 9.24 3.07
C THR A 63 -9.12 9.01 3.60
N GLU A 64 -8.97 8.13 4.59
CA GLU A 64 -7.68 7.82 5.20
C GLU A 64 -7.08 6.57 4.54
N VAL A 65 -6.04 6.79 3.73
CA VAL A 65 -5.33 5.73 3.03
C VAL A 65 -3.84 5.82 3.38
N PHE A 66 -3.25 4.67 3.68
CA PHE A 66 -1.87 4.52 4.07
C PHE A 66 -1.20 3.51 3.14
N ILE A 67 0.01 3.81 2.68
CA ILE A 67 0.81 2.93 1.82
C ILE A 67 2.15 2.64 2.45
N ASP A 68 2.61 1.41 2.22
CA ASP A 68 3.87 0.85 2.68
C ASP A 68 4.37 -0.16 1.63
N GLY A 69 4.56 -1.42 2.02
CA GLY A 69 5.03 -2.48 1.15
C GLY A 69 6.48 -2.35 0.72
N SER A 70 6.83 -3.13 -0.30
CA SER A 70 8.17 -3.10 -0.89
C SER A 70 8.51 -1.73 -1.49
N PHE A 71 7.50 -0.94 -1.88
CA PHE A 71 7.65 0.41 -2.41
C PHE A 71 8.29 1.40 -1.43
N CYS A 72 7.98 1.31 -0.13
CA CYS A 72 8.53 2.20 0.90
C CYS A 72 9.93 1.80 1.40
N SER A 73 10.70 1.12 0.54
CA SER A 73 12.09 0.72 0.80
C SER A 73 13.04 1.18 -0.31
N ASP A 74 14.34 1.03 -0.06
CA ASP A 74 15.43 1.36 -0.98
C ASP A 74 15.63 0.33 -2.13
N LYS A 75 14.72 -0.64 -2.28
CA LYS A 75 14.75 -1.63 -3.37
C LYS A 75 14.79 -0.92 -4.73
N TYR A 76 15.71 -1.33 -5.59
CA TYR A 76 15.84 -0.81 -6.97
C TYR A 76 14.49 -0.70 -7.68
N GLN A 77 13.74 -1.81 -7.71
CA GLN A 77 12.47 -1.94 -8.39
C GLN A 77 11.49 -2.77 -7.52
N PRO A 78 10.58 -2.15 -6.76
CA PRO A 78 9.55 -2.86 -6.01
C PRO A 78 8.52 -3.49 -6.96
N ASN A 79 7.91 -4.61 -6.58
CA ASN A 79 6.94 -5.29 -7.45
C ASN A 79 5.59 -4.57 -7.50
N ASP A 80 5.24 -3.90 -6.41
CA ASP A 80 3.91 -3.41 -6.08
C ASP A 80 3.93 -2.33 -4.99
N ILE A 81 2.75 -1.79 -4.70
CA ILE A 81 2.48 -0.98 -3.51
C ILE A 81 1.41 -1.68 -2.68
N ASP A 82 1.73 -1.92 -1.42
CA ASP A 82 0.77 -2.42 -0.44
C ASP A 82 0.28 -1.29 0.46
N GLY A 83 -0.91 -1.44 1.02
CA GLY A 83 -1.42 -0.47 1.98
C GLY A 83 -2.73 -0.85 2.61
N TYR A 84 -3.24 0.06 3.43
CA TYR A 84 -4.57 -0.08 4.03
C TYR A 84 -5.32 1.24 4.03
N PHE A 85 -6.62 1.17 4.22
CA PHE A 85 -7.48 2.33 4.36
C PHE A 85 -8.51 2.13 5.46
N ILE A 86 -8.92 3.22 6.09
CA ILE A 86 -9.95 3.17 7.13
C ILE A 86 -11.32 3.04 6.46
N ALA A 87 -12.11 2.04 6.91
CA ALA A 87 -13.42 1.74 6.36
C ALA A 87 -14.44 1.44 7.47
N ASP A 88 -15.72 1.60 7.15
CA ASP A 88 -16.79 1.12 8.01
C ASP A 88 -16.90 -0.41 7.91
N ALA A 89 -16.88 -1.09 9.06
CA ALA A 89 -16.93 -2.56 9.10
C ALA A 89 -18.22 -3.12 8.46
N LYS A 90 -19.35 -2.42 8.61
CA LYS A 90 -20.62 -2.85 8.03
C LYS A 90 -20.52 -2.89 6.51
N ASP A 91 -20.08 -1.78 5.89
CA ASP A 91 -19.94 -1.67 4.43
C ASP A 91 -18.94 -2.70 3.87
N VAL A 92 -17.90 -3.04 4.64
CA VAL A 92 -16.93 -4.09 4.27
C VAL A 92 -17.59 -5.47 4.26
N PHE A 93 -18.28 -5.85 5.34
CA PHE A 93 -18.79 -7.22 5.51
C PHE A 93 -20.12 -7.49 4.82
N ASP A 94 -20.95 -6.47 4.57
CA ASP A 94 -22.19 -6.65 3.79
C ASP A 94 -21.97 -6.55 2.26
N GLY A 95 -20.74 -6.26 1.83
CA GLY A 95 -20.33 -6.18 0.43
C GLY A 95 -20.62 -4.83 -0.24
N THR A 96 -21.24 -3.88 0.46
CA THR A 96 -21.57 -2.56 -0.06
C THR A 96 -20.33 -1.81 -0.55
N LEU A 97 -19.22 -1.88 0.19
CA LEU A 97 -17.98 -1.21 -0.19
C LEU A 97 -17.43 -1.75 -1.52
N VAL A 98 -17.36 -3.08 -1.66
CA VAL A 98 -16.87 -3.74 -2.88
C VAL A 98 -17.75 -3.39 -4.06
N GLN A 99 -19.08 -3.36 -3.87
CA GLN A 99 -20.01 -2.95 -4.92
C GLN A 99 -19.72 -1.51 -5.38
N LYS A 100 -19.73 -0.54 -4.45
CA LYS A 100 -19.49 0.89 -4.76
C LYS A 100 -18.15 1.10 -5.48
N LEU A 101 -17.10 0.41 -5.06
CA LEU A 101 -15.77 0.54 -5.68
C LEU A 101 -15.71 -0.09 -7.08
N ASN A 102 -16.33 -1.26 -7.27
CA ASN A 102 -16.38 -1.90 -8.59
C ASN A 102 -17.33 -1.21 -9.56
N GLU A 103 -18.28 -0.39 -9.10
CA GLU A 103 -19.03 0.53 -9.97
C GLU A 103 -18.14 1.64 -10.57
N LEU A 104 -17.02 1.96 -9.91
CA LEU A 104 -16.05 2.96 -10.37
C LEU A 104 -14.87 2.36 -11.14
N ASP A 105 -14.54 1.08 -10.91
CA ASP A 105 -13.40 0.42 -11.54
C ASP A 105 -13.82 -0.42 -12.77
N PRO A 106 -13.38 -0.07 -13.99
CA PRO A 106 -13.79 -0.79 -15.20
C PRO A 106 -13.31 -2.25 -15.26
N TYR A 107 -12.35 -2.64 -14.42
CA TYR A 107 -11.86 -4.02 -14.34
C TYR A 107 -12.47 -4.83 -13.22
N HIS A 108 -13.33 -4.22 -12.39
CA HIS A 108 -13.97 -4.82 -11.23
C HIS A 108 -12.93 -5.53 -10.32
N CYS A 109 -11.81 -4.87 -10.08
CA CYS A 109 -10.68 -5.47 -9.36
C CYS A 109 -10.83 -5.48 -7.83
N TRP A 110 -11.82 -4.76 -7.28
CA TRP A 110 -12.01 -4.68 -5.83
C TRP A 110 -12.64 -5.95 -5.27
N GLY A 111 -12.05 -6.44 -4.20
CA GLY A 111 -12.48 -7.63 -3.49
C GLY A 111 -11.28 -8.39 -2.93
N TRP A 112 -11.47 -9.06 -1.79
CA TRP A 112 -10.41 -9.77 -1.07
C TRP A 112 -10.62 -11.29 -1.05
N ASN A 113 -11.59 -11.78 -1.81
CA ASN A 113 -11.94 -13.20 -1.91
C ASN A 113 -11.53 -13.85 -3.23
N ARG A 114 -11.07 -13.07 -4.20
CA ARG A 114 -10.62 -13.55 -5.52
C ARG A 114 -9.12 -13.35 -5.63
N GLN A 115 -8.40 -14.46 -5.47
CA GLN A 115 -6.97 -14.52 -5.70
C GLN A 115 -6.69 -15.36 -6.94
N ARG A 116 -5.72 -14.92 -7.73
CA ARG A 116 -5.17 -15.68 -8.84
C ARG A 116 -3.69 -15.93 -8.59
N ILE A 117 -3.17 -16.96 -9.24
CA ILE A 117 -1.76 -17.32 -9.13
C ILE A 117 -0.98 -16.45 -10.12
N ASP A 118 0.08 -15.80 -9.65
CA ASP A 118 1.04 -15.08 -10.49
C ASP A 118 2.01 -16.02 -11.23
N GLU A 119 2.98 -15.46 -11.97
CA GLU A 119 3.96 -16.27 -12.71
C GLU A 119 4.96 -17.02 -11.81
N TRP A 120 5.01 -16.71 -10.52
CA TRP A 120 5.91 -17.30 -9.53
C TRP A 120 5.20 -18.25 -8.55
N GLY A 121 3.87 -18.41 -8.67
CA GLY A 121 3.09 -19.29 -7.82
C GLY A 121 2.45 -18.61 -6.60
N ASN A 122 2.55 -17.29 -6.46
CA ASN A 122 1.95 -16.56 -5.33
C ASN A 122 0.47 -16.27 -5.59
N TYR A 123 -0.32 -16.22 -4.53
CA TYR A 123 -1.73 -15.84 -4.58
C TYR A 123 -1.86 -14.32 -4.45
N GLU A 124 -2.23 -13.68 -5.55
CA GLU A 124 -2.32 -12.21 -5.67
C GLU A 124 -3.77 -11.78 -5.90
N LEU A 125 -4.14 -10.61 -5.38
CA LEU A 125 -5.47 -10.03 -5.60
C LEU A 125 -5.67 -9.57 -7.05
N GLU A 126 -6.92 -9.45 -7.49
CA GLU A 126 -7.24 -8.90 -8.82
C GLU A 126 -6.66 -7.49 -9.03
N MET A 127 -6.66 -6.66 -7.98
CA MET A 127 -6.04 -5.33 -8.01
C MET A 127 -4.53 -5.39 -8.26
N TRP A 128 -3.82 -6.41 -7.76
CA TRP A 128 -2.41 -6.60 -8.05
C TRP A 128 -2.18 -6.93 -9.52
N HIS A 129 -2.97 -7.84 -10.09
CA HIS A 129 -2.83 -8.20 -11.51
C HIS A 129 -3.11 -7.04 -12.46
N ARG A 130 -4.00 -6.12 -12.08
CA ARG A 130 -4.37 -4.96 -12.90
C ARG A 130 -3.46 -3.77 -12.70
N TYR A 131 -3.15 -3.47 -11.45
CA TYR A 131 -2.54 -2.21 -11.04
C TYR A 131 -1.21 -2.37 -10.32
N ARG A 132 -0.83 -3.59 -9.91
CA ARG A 132 0.32 -3.86 -9.01
C ARG A 132 0.16 -3.13 -7.67
N ILE A 133 -1.06 -3.10 -7.17
CA ILE A 133 -1.44 -2.45 -5.91
C ILE A 133 -2.28 -3.42 -5.10
N GLU A 134 -2.04 -3.52 -3.80
CA GLU A 134 -2.91 -4.19 -2.85
C GLU A 134 -3.33 -3.25 -1.72
N LEU A 135 -4.63 -3.03 -1.55
CA LEU A 135 -5.19 -2.17 -0.51
C LEU A 135 -6.18 -2.93 0.35
N TYR A 136 -5.97 -2.90 1.66
CA TYR A 136 -6.74 -3.67 2.63
C TYR A 136 -7.63 -2.79 3.51
N PRO A 137 -8.89 -3.18 3.79
CA PRO A 137 -9.77 -2.42 4.65
C PRO A 137 -9.36 -2.64 6.12
N HIS A 138 -9.00 -1.56 6.79
CA HIS A 138 -8.76 -1.56 8.22
C HIS A 138 -10.05 -1.14 8.95
N CYS A 139 -10.64 -2.09 9.68
CA CYS A 139 -11.81 -1.88 10.51
C CYS A 139 -11.89 -2.95 11.62
N GLN A 140 -12.95 -2.87 12.44
CA GLN A 140 -13.26 -3.97 13.37
C GLN A 140 -13.46 -5.26 12.56
N GLY A 141 -12.92 -6.39 13.03
CA GLY A 141 -13.04 -7.69 12.36
C GLY A 141 -12.03 -8.01 11.25
N THR A 142 -11.29 -7.04 10.69
CA THR A 142 -10.25 -7.32 9.66
C THR A 142 -8.86 -7.47 10.26
N TYR A 143 -8.02 -8.36 9.73
CA TYR A 143 -6.67 -8.61 10.25
C TYR A 143 -5.72 -8.95 9.10
N SER A 144 -4.43 -8.75 9.31
CA SER A 144 -3.39 -9.02 8.30
C SER A 144 -3.17 -10.51 8.04
N GLY A 145 -3.50 -11.37 9.01
CA GLY A 145 -3.14 -12.79 8.96
C GLY A 145 -1.72 -13.08 9.47
N VAL A 146 -0.97 -12.04 9.85
CA VAL A 146 0.38 -12.14 10.41
C VAL A 146 0.32 -11.93 11.91
N CYS A 147 0.92 -12.82 12.69
CA CYS A 147 0.98 -12.69 14.14
C CYS A 147 2.22 -11.91 14.58
N ASN A 148 2.08 -11.10 15.64
CA ASN A 148 3.22 -10.51 16.32
C ASN A 148 3.95 -11.53 17.21
N THR A 149 5.01 -11.11 17.90
CA THR A 149 5.84 -11.94 18.78
C THR A 149 5.08 -12.58 19.95
N GLN A 150 3.88 -12.08 20.28
CA GLN A 150 2.99 -12.64 21.30
C GLN A 150 1.98 -13.64 20.71
N GLY A 151 2.04 -13.95 19.42
CA GLY A 151 1.11 -14.84 18.73
C GLY A 151 -0.25 -14.21 18.42
N LYS A 152 -0.39 -12.89 18.58
CA LYS A 152 -1.64 -12.16 18.27
C LYS A 152 -1.64 -11.73 16.81
N ASN A 153 -2.71 -12.05 16.07
CA ASN A 153 -2.90 -11.59 14.70
C ASN A 153 -2.98 -10.05 14.66
N MET A 154 -2.05 -9.44 13.94
CA MET A 154 -1.91 -8.00 13.84
C MET A 154 -3.01 -7.40 12.97
N LYS A 155 -3.43 -6.21 13.37
CA LYS A 155 -4.20 -5.32 12.50
C LYS A 155 -3.28 -4.67 11.47
N PHE A 156 -3.84 -4.16 10.38
CA PHE A 156 -3.04 -3.56 9.30
C PHE A 156 -2.23 -2.32 9.73
N ASP A 157 -2.75 -1.52 10.67
CA ASP A 157 -2.06 -0.34 11.21
C ASP A 157 -0.83 -0.70 12.06
N GLU A 158 -0.81 -1.91 12.64
CA GLU A 158 0.35 -2.51 13.32
C GLU A 158 1.27 -3.21 12.31
N PHE A 159 0.71 -4.06 11.46
CA PHE A 159 1.46 -4.89 10.50
C PHE A 159 2.38 -4.06 9.58
N PHE A 160 1.84 -3.01 8.93
CA PHE A 160 2.61 -2.18 8.00
C PHE A 160 3.63 -1.24 8.70
N ARG A 161 3.79 -1.33 10.02
CA ARG A 161 4.82 -0.59 10.78
C ARG A 161 6.10 -1.37 10.97
N TYR A 162 6.11 -2.64 10.58
CA TYR A 162 7.27 -3.50 10.76
C TYR A 162 7.60 -4.18 9.44
N ASP A 163 8.90 -4.33 9.18
CA ASP A 163 9.34 -5.27 8.17
C ASP A 163 9.00 -6.71 8.60
N ARG A 164 8.46 -7.50 7.66
CA ARG A 164 7.94 -8.83 7.96
C ARG A 164 9.04 -9.82 8.37
N ASP A 165 10.22 -9.68 7.78
CA ASP A 165 11.27 -10.70 7.88
C ASP A 165 12.28 -10.34 8.99
N THR A 166 12.49 -9.05 9.26
CA THR A 166 13.46 -8.53 10.24
C THR A 166 12.84 -7.95 11.51
N GLU A 167 11.52 -7.75 11.55
CA GLU A 167 10.80 -7.08 12.64
C GLU A 167 11.27 -5.63 12.92
N ILE A 168 12.02 -5.03 11.99
CA ILE A 168 12.47 -3.65 12.11
C ILE A 168 11.29 -2.70 11.92
N GLN A 169 11.13 -1.77 12.86
CA GLN A 169 10.09 -0.75 12.75
C GLN A 169 10.43 0.24 11.62
N LYS A 170 9.42 0.58 10.83
CA LYS A 170 9.53 1.45 9.66
C LYS A 170 8.41 2.48 9.57
N GLY A 171 8.67 3.53 8.79
CA GLY A 171 7.71 4.57 8.47
C GLY A 171 6.61 4.13 7.50
N ILE A 172 5.50 4.87 7.50
CA ILE A 172 4.39 4.69 6.55
C ILE A 172 4.01 6.02 5.90
N VAL A 173 3.57 5.99 4.65
CA VAL A 173 3.02 7.17 3.99
C VAL A 173 1.50 7.23 4.20
N GLN A 174 0.98 8.39 4.59
CA GLN A 174 -0.46 8.66 4.60
C GLN A 174 -0.81 9.56 3.41
N LEU A 175 -1.66 9.08 2.51
CA LEU A 175 -2.07 9.85 1.35
C LEU A 175 -3.08 10.94 1.74
N LYS A 176 -2.86 12.15 1.24
CA LYS A 176 -3.73 13.30 1.40
C LYS A 176 -4.31 13.70 0.05
N LYS A 177 -5.57 14.15 0.06
CA LYS A 177 -6.14 14.89 -1.06
C LYS A 177 -5.31 16.16 -1.26
N GLY A 178 -4.80 16.34 -2.47
CA GLY A 178 -4.05 17.53 -2.91
C GLY A 178 -4.77 18.24 -4.03
#